data_AF-A0A4Q5RWG9-F1
#
_entry.id   AF-A0A4Q5RWG9-F1
#
_cell.length_a   1.000
_cell.length_b   1.000
_cell.length_c   1.000
_cell.angle_alpha   90.00
_cell.angle_beta   90.00
_cell.angle_gamma   90.00
#
_symmetry.space_group_name_H-M   'P 1'
#
loop_
_entity.id
_entity.type
_entity.pdbx_description
1 polymer ?
#
loop_
_entity_poly.entity_id
_entity_poly.type
_entity_poly.pdbx_seq_one_letter_code
_entity_poly.pdbx_strand_id
1 'polypeptide(L)'
;MAMLAFLAFLIAPEPEPQVVQWLQDKEAGALGIIAERILVPTGTTGEVYARTLVEQAGLVSPRGIQEGMLGKNGVAGYRGISADNGPMVIVYFARGTKTNAHVVCRVRAVRGKLSNAWYRASHWCGSTYGVRWRGTASPPITAPSTYSPG
;
A
#
# COMPACT_ATOMS: atom_id res chain seq x y z
N MET A 1 -43.30 10.91 -29.18
CA MET A 1 -42.03 10.16 -29.33
C MET A 1 -40.99 10.85 -28.47
N ALA A 2 -40.67 10.27 -27.31
CA ALA A 2 -39.65 10.82 -26.40
C ALA A 2 -38.31 10.16 -26.73
N MET A 3 -37.33 10.97 -27.12
CA MET A 3 -35.97 10.53 -27.45
C MET A 3 -35.15 10.58 -26.15
N LEU A 4 -34.86 9.41 -25.58
CA LEU A 4 -33.93 9.25 -24.47
C LEU A 4 -32.50 9.47 -24.99
N ALA A 5 -31.92 10.63 -24.68
CA ALA A 5 -30.49 10.85 -24.85
C ALA A 5 -29.73 10.15 -23.72
N PHE A 6 -29.13 9.00 -24.03
CA PHE A 6 -28.11 8.38 -23.18
C PHE A 6 -26.84 9.24 -23.22
N LEU A 7 -26.60 10.04 -22.17
CA LEU A 7 -25.27 10.59 -21.91
C LEU A 7 -24.37 9.45 -21.43
N ALA A 8 -23.57 8.91 -22.34
CA ALA A 8 -22.42 8.09 -21.97
C ALA A 8 -21.36 9.02 -21.36
N PHE A 9 -21.26 9.03 -20.03
CA PHE A 9 -20.08 9.55 -19.35
C PHE A 9 -18.89 8.68 -19.77
N LEU A 10 -18.03 9.21 -20.64
CA LEU A 10 -16.70 8.66 -20.87
C LEU A 10 -15.93 8.81 -19.55
N ILE A 11 -15.91 7.74 -18.75
CA ILE A 11 -15.02 7.64 -17.59
C ILE A 11 -13.61 7.61 -18.19
N ALA A 12 -12.89 8.73 -18.10
CA ALA A 12 -11.48 8.76 -18.47
C ALA A 12 -10.77 7.66 -17.65
N PRO A 13 -9.93 6.81 -18.28
CA PRO A 13 -9.15 5.84 -17.52
C PRO A 13 -8.33 6.60 -16.49
N GLU A 14 -8.44 6.20 -15.21
CA GLU A 14 -7.64 6.82 -14.16
C GLU A 14 -6.16 6.68 -14.52
N PRO A 15 -5.37 7.76 -14.45
CA PRO A 15 -3.97 7.72 -14.84
C PRO A 15 -3.24 6.67 -14.00
N GLU A 16 -2.42 5.84 -14.67
CA GLU A 16 -1.62 4.83 -13.97
C GLU A 16 -0.75 5.49 -12.89
N PRO A 17 -0.54 4.82 -11.73
CA PRO A 17 0.28 5.36 -10.67
C PRO A 17 1.70 5.68 -11.15
N GLN A 18 2.14 6.93 -10.97
CA GLN A 18 3.48 7.35 -11.37
C GLN A 18 4.52 6.81 -10.38
N VAL A 19 5.07 5.63 -10.68
CA VAL A 19 6.13 5.02 -9.86
C VAL A 19 7.45 5.75 -10.07
N VAL A 20 8.01 6.30 -9.00
CA VAL A 20 9.30 7.01 -9.01
C VAL A 20 10.46 6.14 -8.56
N GLN A 21 10.20 5.06 -7.83
CA GLN A 21 11.24 4.13 -7.40
C GLN A 21 10.70 2.74 -7.08
N TRP A 22 11.49 1.73 -7.40
CA TRP A 22 11.24 0.33 -7.05
C TRP A 22 12.27 -0.14 -6.04
N LEU A 23 11.87 -1.01 -5.11
CA LEU A 23 12.82 -1.77 -4.32
C LEU A 23 13.50 -2.82 -5.22
N GLN A 24 14.83 -2.72 -5.35
CA GLN A 24 15.64 -3.70 -6.06
C GLN A 24 16.02 -4.84 -5.10
N ASP A 25 15.15 -5.85 -5.00
CA ASP A 25 15.35 -7.04 -4.16
C ASP A 25 14.99 -8.31 -4.95
N LYS A 26 16.01 -9.11 -5.31
CA LYS A 26 15.84 -10.32 -6.12
C LYS A 26 14.97 -11.37 -5.44
N GLU A 27 15.09 -11.51 -4.12
CA GLU A 27 14.29 -12.47 -3.34
C GLU A 27 12.83 -12.00 -3.29
N ALA A 28 12.60 -10.70 -3.08
CA ALA A 28 11.26 -10.13 -3.15
C ALA A 28 10.60 -10.38 -4.51
N GLY A 29 11.33 -10.10 -5.60
CA GLY A 29 10.86 -10.37 -6.97
C GLY A 29 10.50 -11.84 -7.19
N ALA A 30 11.35 -12.78 -6.74
CA ALA A 30 11.10 -14.21 -6.86
C ALA A 30 9.86 -14.67 -6.06
N LEU A 31 9.53 -14.00 -4.96
CA LEU A 31 8.36 -14.26 -4.13
C LEU A 31 7.10 -13.51 -4.59
N GLY A 32 7.18 -12.73 -5.67
CA GLY A 32 6.08 -11.89 -6.14
C GLY A 32 5.74 -10.75 -5.16
N ILE A 33 6.75 -10.28 -4.43
CA ILE A 33 6.66 -9.12 -3.53
C ILE A 33 7.27 -7.92 -4.24
N ILE A 34 6.45 -6.88 -4.41
CA ILE A 34 6.80 -5.67 -5.14
C ILE A 34 6.61 -4.49 -4.21
N ALA A 35 7.66 -3.68 -4.03
CA ALA A 35 7.57 -2.42 -3.29
C ALA A 35 7.92 -1.23 -4.20
N GLU A 36 7.05 -0.23 -4.17
CA GLU A 36 7.05 0.92 -5.08
C GLU A 36 6.87 2.21 -4.28
N ARG A 37 7.65 3.24 -4.60
CA ARG A 37 7.37 4.63 -4.22
C ARG A 37 6.66 5.30 -5.37
N ILE A 38 5.52 5.91 -5.09
CA ILE A 38 4.60 6.44 -6.08
C ILE A 38 4.36 7.92 -5.77
N LEU A 39 4.47 8.77 -6.77
CA LEU A 39 4.18 10.18 -6.63
C LEU A 39 2.70 10.37 -6.29
N VAL A 40 2.43 11.19 -5.27
CA VAL A 40 1.08 11.65 -4.92
C VAL A 40 0.66 12.70 -5.96
N PRO A 41 -0.49 12.52 -6.63
CA PRO A 41 -0.99 13.51 -7.57
C PRO A 41 -1.16 14.89 -6.93
N THR A 42 -1.02 15.95 -7.72
CA THR A 42 -1.30 17.31 -7.26
C THR A 42 -2.76 17.46 -6.86
N GLY A 43 -3.03 18.16 -5.75
CA GLY A 43 -4.40 18.37 -5.27
C GLY A 43 -4.97 17.25 -4.40
N THR A 44 -4.19 16.21 -4.09
CA THR A 44 -4.56 15.19 -3.11
C THR A 44 -3.49 15.03 -2.02
N THR A 45 -3.80 14.28 -0.97
CA THR A 45 -2.86 13.94 0.11
C THR A 45 -2.42 12.50 0.00
N GLY A 46 -1.27 12.16 0.58
CA GLY A 46 -0.81 10.78 0.63
C GLY A 46 -1.82 9.84 1.29
N GLU A 47 -2.59 10.31 2.27
CA GLU A 47 -3.64 9.50 2.92
C GLU A 47 -4.80 9.18 1.98
N VAL A 48 -5.31 10.18 1.26
CA VAL A 48 -6.40 10.01 0.29
C VAL A 48 -5.93 9.13 -0.87
N TYR A 49 -4.71 9.35 -1.35
CA TYR A 49 -4.16 8.55 -2.43
C TYR A 49 -3.86 7.11 -2.00
N ALA A 50 -3.42 6.89 -0.75
CA ALA A 50 -3.24 5.54 -0.20
C ALA A 50 -4.57 4.77 -0.15
N ARG A 51 -5.67 5.43 0.18
CA ARG A 51 -7.01 4.84 0.10
C ARG A 51 -7.36 4.43 -1.32
N THR A 52 -7.18 5.35 -2.27
CA THR A 52 -7.44 5.12 -3.70
C THR A 52 -6.70 3.88 -4.20
N LEU A 53 -5.39 3.79 -3.91
CA LEU A 53 -4.56 2.65 -4.33
C LEU A 53 -4.97 1.31 -3.71
N VAL A 54 -5.50 1.32 -2.47
CA VAL A 54 -6.00 0.12 -1.79
C VAL A 54 -7.34 -0.31 -2.37
N GLU A 55 -8.23 0.63 -2.67
CA GLU A 55 -9.54 0.37 -3.29
C GLU A 55 -9.38 -0.13 -4.73
N GLN A 56 -8.49 0.50 -5.52
CA GLN A 56 -8.14 0.07 -6.88
C GLN A 56 -7.52 -1.33 -6.94
N ALA A 57 -6.99 -1.85 -5.84
CA ALA A 57 -6.49 -3.23 -5.80
C ALA A 57 -7.61 -4.26 -5.99
N GLY A 58 -8.88 -3.87 -5.80
CA GLY A 58 -10.04 -4.72 -6.06
C GLY A 58 -10.11 -5.98 -5.19
N LEU A 59 -9.40 -5.99 -4.07
CA LEU A 59 -9.35 -7.13 -3.17
C LEU A 59 -10.58 -7.15 -2.26
N VAL A 60 -11.16 -8.33 -2.07
CA VAL A 60 -12.22 -8.56 -1.09
C VAL A 60 -11.62 -9.27 0.11
N SER A 61 -11.85 -8.72 1.31
CA SER A 61 -11.35 -9.27 2.57
C SER A 61 -12.46 -9.38 3.60
N PRO A 62 -12.61 -10.50 4.33
CA PRO A 62 -13.55 -10.58 5.44
C PRO A 62 -13.18 -9.66 6.61
N ARG A 63 -11.91 -9.22 6.66
CA ARG A 63 -11.41 -8.29 7.69
C ARG A 63 -11.55 -6.82 7.27
N GLY A 64 -12.04 -6.57 6.06
CA GLY A 64 -12.09 -5.23 5.47
C GLY A 64 -10.72 -4.60 5.27
N ILE A 65 -10.72 -3.28 5.05
CA ILE A 65 -9.50 -2.47 5.00
C ILE A 65 -8.97 -2.29 6.41
N GLN A 66 -7.68 -2.58 6.60
CA GLN A 66 -6.94 -2.37 7.84
C GLN A 66 -6.13 -1.08 7.74
N GLU A 67 -6.15 -0.26 8.78
CA GLU A 67 -5.46 1.03 8.80
C GLU A 67 -4.91 1.37 10.19
N GLY A 68 -3.93 2.27 10.23
CA GLY A 68 -3.38 2.74 11.50
C GLY A 68 -2.19 3.68 11.36
N MET A 69 -1.59 4.00 12.51
CA MET A 69 -0.52 4.98 12.63
C MET A 69 0.84 4.31 12.88
N LEU A 70 1.91 4.93 12.38
CA LEU A 70 3.28 4.45 12.47
C LEU A 70 4.24 5.53 12.97
N GLY A 71 5.27 5.08 13.66
CA GLY A 71 6.33 5.94 14.21
C GLY A 71 5.92 6.68 15.49
N LYS A 72 6.92 7.26 16.17
CA LYS A 72 6.70 8.08 17.36
C LYS A 72 5.85 9.29 16.95
N ASN A 73 4.74 9.53 17.66
CA ASN A 73 3.75 10.59 17.37
C ASN A 73 2.97 10.40 16.06
N GLY A 74 2.97 9.23 15.44
CA GLY A 74 2.14 8.95 14.26
C GLY A 74 2.55 9.73 13.01
N VAL A 75 3.86 9.94 12.81
CA VAL A 75 4.44 10.64 11.64
C VAL A 75 4.11 10.00 10.29
N ALA A 76 3.69 8.74 10.30
CA ALA A 76 3.21 8.03 9.13
C ALA A 76 1.92 7.26 9.45
N GLY A 77 1.23 6.85 8.40
CA GLY A 77 0.10 5.95 8.48
C GLY A 77 0.22 4.82 7.46
N TYR A 78 -0.67 3.85 7.58
CA TYR A 78 -0.83 2.80 6.58
C TYR A 78 -2.31 2.52 6.34
N ARG A 79 -2.60 2.04 5.14
CA ARG A 79 -3.86 1.39 4.75
C ARG A 79 -3.51 0.11 4.01
N GLY A 80 -4.21 -0.98 4.26
CA GLY A 80 -3.95 -2.24 3.58
C GLY A 80 -5.15 -3.16 3.55
N ILE A 81 -5.11 -4.10 2.63
CA ILE A 81 -6.15 -5.10 2.42
C ILE A 81 -5.50 -6.42 2.01
N SER A 82 -6.08 -7.52 2.47
CA SER A 82 -5.61 -8.87 2.17
C SER A 82 -6.79 -9.76 1.86
N ALA A 83 -6.77 -10.40 0.70
CA ALA A 83 -7.68 -11.51 0.42
C ALA A 83 -7.29 -12.71 1.30
N ASP A 84 -8.24 -13.58 1.62
CA ASP A 84 -7.96 -14.79 2.39
C ASP A 84 -7.05 -15.74 1.61
N ASN A 85 -5.92 -16.11 2.21
CA ASN A 85 -4.88 -16.94 1.58
C ASN A 85 -4.41 -16.43 0.19
N GLY A 86 -4.60 -15.15 -0.10
CA GLY A 86 -4.49 -14.59 -1.42
C GLY A 86 -3.56 -13.38 -1.50
N PRO A 87 -3.74 -12.50 -2.49
CA PRO A 87 -2.94 -11.30 -2.63
C PRO A 87 -3.18 -10.32 -1.48
N MET A 88 -2.19 -9.46 -1.29
CA MET A 88 -2.16 -8.44 -0.25
C MET A 88 -1.57 -7.14 -0.78
N VAL A 89 -2.14 -6.01 -0.35
CA VAL A 89 -1.63 -4.67 -0.63
C VAL A 89 -1.57 -3.88 0.66
N ILE A 90 -0.45 -3.20 0.90
CA ILE A 90 -0.33 -2.17 1.93
C ILE A 90 0.27 -0.92 1.33
N VAL A 91 -0.27 0.24 1.71
CA VAL A 91 0.21 1.55 1.29
C VAL A 91 0.52 2.37 2.53
N TYR A 92 1.77 2.82 2.60
CA TYR A 92 2.30 3.70 3.64
C TYR A 92 2.30 5.15 3.13
N PHE A 93 2.00 6.09 4.03
CA PHE A 93 1.94 7.51 3.70
C PHE A 93 2.41 8.38 4.88
N ALA A 94 2.91 9.58 4.57
CA ALA A 94 3.25 10.58 5.58
C ALA A 94 2.00 11.18 6.22
N ARG A 95 2.04 11.43 7.54
CA ARG A 95 1.02 12.19 8.28
C ARG A 95 1.64 13.50 8.77
N GLY A 96 1.48 14.55 7.96
CA GLY A 96 2.02 15.88 8.22
C GLY A 96 2.81 16.47 7.04
N THR A 97 3.03 17.77 7.07
CA THR A 97 3.51 18.56 5.91
C THR A 97 5.03 18.66 5.76
N LYS A 98 5.83 18.13 6.71
CA LYS A 98 7.29 18.39 6.74
C LYS A 98 8.19 17.33 6.09
N THR A 99 7.69 16.14 5.76
CA THR A 99 8.53 15.07 5.19
C THR A 99 7.79 14.31 4.09
N ASN A 100 8.30 14.36 2.86
CA ASN A 100 7.90 13.53 1.72
C ASN A 100 6.38 13.36 1.53
N ALA A 101 5.60 14.43 1.75
CA ALA A 101 4.14 14.43 1.56
C ALA A 101 3.72 14.09 0.12
N HIS A 102 4.66 14.14 -0.82
CA HIS A 102 4.44 13.91 -2.24
C HIS A 102 4.67 12.46 -2.68
N VAL A 103 4.96 11.52 -1.76
CA VAL A 103 5.16 10.11 -2.12
C VAL A 103 4.41 9.20 -1.16
N VAL A 104 3.68 8.23 -1.70
CA VAL A 104 3.20 7.03 -0.99
C VAL A 104 4.09 5.84 -1.32
N CYS A 105 4.22 4.89 -0.40
CA CYS A 105 4.95 3.66 -0.65
C CYS A 105 4.00 2.46 -0.60
N ARG A 106 3.85 1.75 -1.71
CA ARG A 106 2.98 0.59 -1.86
C ARG A 106 3.81 -0.69 -1.82
N VAL A 107 3.37 -1.69 -1.05
CA VAL A 107 3.87 -3.06 -1.12
C VAL A 107 2.73 -3.96 -1.56
N ARG A 108 2.99 -4.79 -2.58
CA ARG A 108 2.07 -5.81 -3.10
C ARG A 108 2.70 -7.18 -2.94
N ALA A 109 1.91 -8.18 -2.58
CA ALA A 109 2.32 -9.58 -2.58
C ALA A 109 1.25 -10.44 -3.24
N VAL A 110 1.67 -11.35 -4.14
CA VAL A 110 0.76 -12.27 -4.85
C VAL A 110 0.25 -13.39 -3.93
N ARG A 111 1.06 -13.78 -2.95
CA ARG A 111 0.72 -14.74 -1.90
C ARG A 111 0.95 -14.03 -0.58
N GLY A 112 -0.09 -13.82 0.22
CA GLY A 112 -0.09 -13.05 1.48
C GLY A 112 0.72 -13.68 2.63
N LYS A 113 1.80 -14.40 2.30
CA LYS A 113 2.75 -14.97 3.27
C LYS A 113 3.72 -13.88 3.71
N LEU A 114 3.85 -13.70 5.02
CA LEU A 114 4.90 -12.89 5.62
C LEU A 114 6.25 -13.61 5.44
N SER A 115 7.14 -13.03 4.65
CA SER A 115 8.50 -13.53 4.40
C SER A 115 9.54 -12.47 4.77
N ASN A 116 10.81 -12.84 4.90
CA ASN A 116 11.89 -11.88 5.13
C ASN A 116 11.90 -10.75 4.09
N ALA A 117 11.64 -11.06 2.82
CA ALA A 117 11.48 -10.07 1.76
C ALA A 117 10.31 -9.10 1.99
N TRP A 118 9.19 -9.58 2.53
CA TRP A 118 8.05 -8.74 2.91
C TRP A 118 8.41 -7.75 4.03
N TYR A 119 9.16 -8.21 5.04
CA TYR A 119 9.67 -7.34 6.09
C TYR A 119 10.63 -6.28 5.54
N ARG A 120 11.55 -6.66 4.65
CA ARG A 120 12.46 -5.71 4.00
C ARG A 120 11.72 -4.67 3.15
N ALA A 121 10.71 -5.09 2.39
CA ALA A 121 9.83 -4.19 1.65
C ALA A 121 9.12 -3.18 2.56
N SER A 122 8.57 -3.66 3.68
CA SER A 122 7.89 -2.82 4.68
C SER A 122 8.84 -1.85 5.37
N HIS A 123 10.05 -2.31 5.72
CA HIS A 123 11.11 -1.46 6.30
C HIS A 123 11.54 -0.38 5.32
N TRP A 124 11.76 -0.75 4.05
CA TRP A 124 12.12 0.19 3.00
C TRP A 124 11.05 1.26 2.82
N CYS A 125 9.76 0.88 2.81
CA CYS A 125 8.67 1.84 2.77
C CYS A 125 8.63 2.74 4.00
N GLY A 126 8.70 2.20 5.22
CA GLY A 126 8.67 2.99 6.45
C GLY A 126 9.85 3.97 6.57
N SER A 127 11.03 3.60 6.05
CA SER A 127 12.22 4.47 6.05
C SER A 127 11.99 5.79 5.31
N THR A 128 11.10 5.80 4.31
CA THR A 128 10.70 7.00 3.55
C THR A 128 10.15 8.12 4.45
N TYR A 129 9.60 7.75 5.61
CA TYR A 129 8.93 8.64 6.55
C TYR A 129 9.65 8.70 7.91
N GLY A 130 10.87 8.17 8.02
CA GLY A 130 11.61 8.11 9.28
C GLY A 130 11.06 7.11 10.30
N VAL A 131 10.20 6.18 9.88
CA VAL A 131 9.71 5.10 10.75
C VAL A 131 10.83 4.08 10.94
N ARG A 132 11.26 3.89 12.19
CA ARG A 132 12.19 2.83 12.60
C ARG A 132 11.41 1.66 13.16
N TRP A 133 11.42 0.54 12.43
CA TRP A 133 10.89 -0.73 12.89
C TRP A 133 11.90 -1.40 13.83
N ARG A 134 11.47 -1.85 15.02
CA ARG A 134 12.34 -2.60 15.94
C ARG A 134 12.28 -4.09 15.57
N GLY A 135 13.39 -4.68 15.13
CA GLY A 135 13.47 -6.12 14.83
C GLY A 135 12.61 -6.57 13.64
N THR A 136 12.06 -7.78 13.71
CA THR A 136 11.07 -8.37 12.78
C THR A 136 9.64 -7.88 13.09
N ALA A 137 9.48 -6.62 13.50
CA ALA A 137 8.15 -6.09 13.80
C ALA A 137 7.25 -6.26 12.58
N SER A 138 6.24 -7.12 12.73
CA SER A 138 5.26 -7.42 11.68
C SER A 138 4.65 -6.12 11.18
N PRO A 139 4.61 -5.92 9.85
CA PRO A 139 3.81 -4.85 9.31
C PRO A 139 2.38 -5.05 9.82
N PRO A 140 1.67 -3.94 10.02
CA PRO A 140 0.53 -3.91 10.94
C PRO A 140 -0.75 -4.54 10.37
N ILE A 141 -0.66 -5.17 9.19
CA ILE A 141 -1.73 -5.98 8.64
C ILE A 141 -1.54 -7.43 9.03
N THR A 142 -2.58 -7.99 9.63
CA THR A 142 -2.58 -9.42 9.95
C THR A 142 -2.68 -10.19 8.64
N ALA A 143 -1.60 -10.88 8.28
CA ALA A 143 -1.66 -11.86 7.20
C ALA A 143 -2.66 -12.97 7.56
N PRO A 144 -3.42 -13.51 6.59
CA PRO A 144 -4.29 -14.65 6.84
C PRO A 144 -3.42 -15.84 7.30
N SER A 145 -3.54 -16.16 8.60
CA SER A 145 -3.03 -17.35 9.29
C SER A 145 -1.91 -18.14 8.58
N THR A 146 -0.65 -17.78 8.86
CA THR A 146 0.44 -18.70 9.25
C THR A 146 1.76 -17.93 9.31
N TYR A 147 2.04 -17.36 10.49
CA TYR A 147 3.40 -17.15 10.96
C TYR A 147 3.43 -17.58 12.43
N SER A 148 4.10 -18.69 12.71
CA SER A 148 4.57 -19.03 14.04
C SER A 148 6.08 -18.80 13.97
N PRO A 149 6.65 -17.86 14.75
CA PRO A 149 8.11 -17.76 14.83
C PRO A 149 8.62 -19.07 15.44
N GLY A 150 9.34 -19.84 14.62
CA GLY A 150 10.22 -20.91 15.10
C GLY A 150 11.60 -20.34 15.39
#